data_AF-A0A136J8Z2-F1
#
_entry.id   AF-A0A136J8Z2-F1
#
_cell.length_a   1.000
_cell.length_b   1.000
_cell.length_c   1.000
_cell.angle_alpha   90.00
_cell.angle_beta   90.00
_cell.angle_gamma   90.00
#
_symmetry.space_group_name_H-M   'P 1'
#
loop_
_entity.id
_entity.type
_entity.pdbx_description
1 polymer ?
#
loop_
_entity_poly.entity_id
_entity_poly.type
_entity_poly.pdbx_seq_one_letter_code
_entity_poly.pdbx_strand_id
1 'polypeptide(L)'
;MGAAVAAPSPGLLSNLGGVAGGLSGGLTSTLTGTLKNTVTKIEGQLNDAGVAGSALLAQLGDIKPTSTPKSINDVVAIVRRVGGVDPTALLESAVTLVLNGLGPTNLAGVLEQYSDGVNSEHNNNPREPPHPIFPQASGVSSSSEDAPYSFDEAQLRGAIHIPDTFTYGRKPPIILVPATGTKGGFTYQPNVAKLLSKEDYADPVWLNIPGWLLEDVPSNAEYVAYAINYIAGVTSKNVSVVALSQGNLITQWAFSYWPSTRRIVTDYIGISPDYHGTVQFEVMCPKLGLLSCTPSCNQQRYGSEFIKAFRRTGASAFVPTTTIFTATDEIVQPQSGSGASGFLQDERGVGVLNVELQRACPLASPALLNDHISPLWGAPLQALIKDALTHDGPADLARIPNWIAECSKLAADGLTLQDVVNTAFASWLLYPHRVFSEPALPVYAL
;
A
#
# COMPACT_ATOMS: atom_id res chain seq x y z
N MET A 1 3.95 -42.84 -15.44
CA MET A 1 3.31 -43.49 -14.27
C MET A 1 3.73 -42.66 -13.06
N GLY A 2 2.98 -41.68 -12.56
CA GLY A 2 1.55 -41.68 -12.26
C GLY A 2 1.38 -41.93 -10.76
N ALA A 3 1.81 -40.98 -9.91
CA ALA A 3 1.57 -41.03 -8.47
C ALA A 3 1.04 -39.66 -8.01
N ALA A 4 -0.28 -39.63 -7.81
CA ALA A 4 -0.99 -38.50 -7.22
C ALA A 4 -0.72 -38.46 -5.71
N VAL A 5 -0.33 -37.30 -5.19
CA VAL A 5 -0.23 -37.06 -3.74
C VAL A 5 -1.51 -36.35 -3.31
N ALA A 6 -2.24 -36.99 -2.39
CA ALA A 6 -3.53 -36.55 -1.89
C ALA A 6 -3.44 -35.31 -1.00
N ALA A 7 -4.45 -34.44 -1.07
CA ALA A 7 -4.66 -33.31 -0.19
C ALA A 7 -4.96 -33.75 1.26
N PRO A 8 -4.51 -33.03 2.30
CA PRO A 8 -4.89 -33.33 3.68
C PRO A 8 -6.30 -32.83 4.00
N SER A 9 -7.05 -33.67 4.73
CA SER A 9 -8.44 -33.45 5.17
C SER A 9 -8.62 -32.27 6.15
N PRO A 10 -9.79 -31.60 6.14
CA PRO A 10 -10.09 -30.46 7.01
C PRO A 10 -10.58 -30.96 8.38
N GLY A 11 -9.71 -31.02 9.39
CA GLY A 11 -10.08 -31.59 10.68
C GLY A 11 -9.45 -31.01 11.94
N LEU A 12 -8.59 -29.98 11.85
CA LEU A 12 -7.82 -29.52 13.02
C LEU A 12 -8.05 -28.06 13.45
N LEU A 13 -8.96 -27.32 12.81
CA LEU A 13 -9.25 -25.91 13.15
C LEU A 13 -10.42 -25.70 14.12
N SER A 14 -11.08 -26.75 14.60
CA SER A 14 -12.34 -26.62 15.36
C SER A 14 -12.20 -26.43 16.88
N ASN A 15 -10.99 -26.36 17.45
CA ASN A 15 -10.82 -26.46 18.92
C ASN A 15 -10.18 -25.25 19.63
N LEU A 16 -10.14 -24.07 19.02
CA LEU A 16 -9.66 -22.84 19.67
C LEU A 16 -10.76 -21.82 20.03
N GLY A 17 -12.04 -22.16 19.83
CA GLY A 17 -13.19 -21.26 20.06
C GLY A 17 -13.60 -21.03 21.53
N GLY A 18 -12.92 -21.63 22.51
CA GLY A 18 -13.43 -21.74 23.89
C GLY A 18 -13.13 -20.58 24.85
N VAL A 19 -12.23 -19.64 24.52
CA VAL A 19 -11.69 -18.70 25.54
C VAL A 19 -12.10 -17.23 25.31
N ALA A 20 -12.84 -16.91 24.24
CA ALA A 20 -13.22 -15.53 23.90
C ALA A 20 -14.60 -15.06 24.42
N GLY A 21 -15.32 -15.90 25.18
CA GLY A 21 -16.74 -15.68 25.50
C GLY A 21 -17.07 -14.68 26.62
N GLY A 22 -16.07 -14.08 27.28
CA GLY A 22 -16.31 -13.33 28.54
C GLY A 22 -16.43 -11.81 28.44
N LEU A 23 -15.99 -11.18 27.35
CA LEU A 23 -15.78 -9.70 27.32
C LEU A 23 -16.65 -8.95 26.28
N SER A 24 -17.57 -9.63 25.59
CA SER A 24 -18.28 -9.11 24.41
C SER A 24 -19.71 -8.62 24.64
N GLY A 25 -20.26 -8.74 25.86
CA GLY A 25 -21.70 -8.55 26.09
C GLY A 25 -22.22 -7.10 26.07
N GLY A 26 -21.36 -6.10 26.30
CA GLY A 26 -21.80 -4.70 26.49
C GLY A 26 -21.63 -3.78 25.27
N LEU A 27 -20.72 -4.08 24.36
CA LEU A 27 -20.39 -3.22 23.21
C LEU A 27 -21.19 -3.54 21.93
N THR A 28 -21.90 -4.66 21.90
CA THR A 28 -22.45 -5.23 20.66
C THR A 28 -23.83 -4.73 20.30
N SER A 29 -24.74 -4.46 21.25
CA SER A 29 -26.16 -4.20 20.94
C SER A 29 -26.42 -2.82 20.31
N THR A 30 -25.76 -1.76 20.79
CA THR A 30 -25.96 -0.39 20.29
C THR A 30 -25.25 -0.15 18.96
N LEU A 31 -24.09 -0.80 18.73
CA LEU A 31 -23.28 -0.66 17.51
C LEU A 31 -23.99 -1.25 16.29
N THR A 32 -24.69 -2.37 16.45
CA THR A 32 -25.45 -3.03 15.36
C THR A 32 -26.63 -2.23 14.85
N GLY A 33 -27.33 -1.46 15.71
CA GLY A 33 -28.51 -0.70 15.30
C GLY A 33 -28.16 0.48 14.38
N THR A 34 -27.15 1.26 14.77
CA THR A 34 -26.65 2.39 13.98
C THR A 34 -26.00 1.93 12.67
N LEU A 35 -25.16 0.88 12.73
CA LEU A 35 -24.53 0.30 11.54
C LEU A 35 -25.58 -0.18 10.53
N LYS A 36 -26.54 -1.00 10.98
CA LYS A 36 -27.56 -1.58 10.11
C LYS A 36 -28.44 -0.50 9.45
N ASN A 37 -28.85 0.53 10.19
CA ASN A 37 -29.67 1.61 9.65
C ASN A 37 -28.91 2.45 8.60
N THR A 38 -27.63 2.75 8.85
CA THR A 38 -26.81 3.53 7.92
C THR A 38 -26.49 2.75 6.65
N VAL A 39 -26.11 1.48 6.77
CA VAL A 39 -25.81 0.60 5.62
C VAL A 39 -27.04 0.40 4.76
N THR A 40 -28.19 0.07 5.36
CA THR A 40 -29.46 -0.12 4.63
C THR A 40 -29.88 1.14 3.86
N LYS A 41 -29.66 2.33 4.45
CA LYS A 41 -29.99 3.62 3.82
C LYS A 41 -29.10 3.89 2.59
N ILE A 42 -27.82 3.54 2.69
CA ILE A 42 -26.84 3.71 1.62
C ILE A 42 -27.11 2.70 0.48
N GLU A 43 -27.32 1.43 0.80
CA GLU A 43 -27.64 0.37 -0.18
C GLU A 43 -28.92 0.69 -0.96
N GLY A 44 -29.95 1.21 -0.29
CA GLY A 44 -31.20 1.62 -0.94
C GLY A 44 -31.00 2.69 -2.02
N GLN A 45 -30.01 3.56 -1.89
CA GLN A 45 -29.77 4.67 -2.83
C GLN A 45 -28.72 4.35 -3.91
N LEU A 46 -27.80 3.41 -3.65
CA LEU A 46 -26.88 2.90 -4.68
C LEU A 46 -27.61 2.14 -5.79
N ASN A 47 -28.77 1.54 -5.46
CA ASN A 47 -29.64 0.88 -6.42
C ASN A 47 -30.42 1.85 -7.32
N ASP A 48 -30.50 3.13 -6.96
CA ASP A 48 -31.07 4.18 -7.81
C ASP A 48 -29.95 4.72 -8.72
N ALA A 49 -29.82 4.11 -9.90
CA ALA A 49 -28.82 4.45 -10.91
C ALA A 49 -28.87 5.95 -11.27
N GLY A 50 -28.01 6.77 -10.66
CA GLY A 50 -27.95 8.21 -10.88
C GLY A 50 -27.52 9.04 -9.68
N VAL A 51 -27.44 8.45 -8.49
CA VAL A 51 -26.99 9.19 -7.30
C VAL A 51 -25.46 9.22 -7.23
N ALA A 52 -24.90 10.36 -7.65
CA ALA A 52 -23.49 10.70 -7.58
C ALA A 52 -22.93 10.51 -6.15
N GLY A 53 -21.62 10.18 -6.04
CA GLY A 53 -20.92 9.99 -4.76
C GLY A 53 -21.09 11.11 -3.73
N SER A 54 -21.58 12.29 -4.13
CA SER A 54 -21.98 13.39 -3.25
C SER A 54 -23.12 13.08 -2.27
N ALA A 55 -24.12 12.26 -2.63
CA ALA A 55 -25.19 11.91 -1.68
C ALA A 55 -24.74 10.84 -0.66
N LEU A 56 -23.86 9.93 -1.10
CA LEU A 56 -23.17 8.99 -0.22
C LEU A 56 -22.29 9.75 0.79
N LEU A 57 -21.49 10.70 0.32
CA LEU A 57 -20.66 11.58 1.15
C LEU A 57 -21.49 12.40 2.15
N ALA A 58 -22.66 12.91 1.75
CA ALA A 58 -23.54 13.69 2.63
C ALA A 58 -24.10 12.85 3.80
N GLN A 59 -24.39 11.57 3.59
CA GLN A 59 -24.88 10.68 4.66
C GLN A 59 -23.76 10.12 5.54
N LEU A 60 -22.56 9.94 4.97
CA LEU A 60 -21.37 9.54 5.72
C LEU A 60 -20.84 10.66 6.63
N GLY A 61 -21.14 11.93 6.33
CA GLY A 61 -20.77 13.09 7.16
C GLY A 61 -21.34 13.09 8.58
N ASP A 62 -22.40 12.32 8.84
CA ASP A 62 -22.99 12.20 10.17
C ASP A 62 -22.32 11.11 11.04
N ILE A 63 -21.43 10.29 10.45
CA ILE A 63 -20.75 9.22 11.18
C ILE A 63 -19.62 9.81 12.02
N LYS A 64 -19.76 9.64 13.34
CA LYS A 64 -18.76 10.06 14.32
C LYS A 64 -18.26 8.86 15.11
N PRO A 65 -16.99 8.86 15.57
CA PRO A 65 -16.48 7.84 16.47
C PRO A 65 -17.37 7.70 17.71
N THR A 66 -17.72 6.45 18.05
CA THR A 66 -18.51 6.10 19.24
C THR A 66 -17.66 5.47 20.34
N SER A 67 -16.45 5.04 19.99
CA SER A 67 -15.42 4.55 20.91
C SER A 67 -14.04 4.99 20.44
N THR A 68 -13.03 4.84 21.30
CA THR A 68 -11.63 5.10 20.99
C THR A 68 -10.79 3.92 21.51
N PRO A 69 -9.85 3.37 20.73
CA PRO A 69 -8.99 2.29 21.17
C PRO A 69 -8.14 2.76 22.37
N LYS A 70 -7.94 1.89 23.37
CA LYS A 70 -7.14 2.20 24.57
C LYS A 70 -5.75 1.58 24.53
N SER A 71 -5.51 0.65 23.59
CA SER A 71 -4.25 -0.05 23.42
C SER A 71 -4.06 -0.49 21.96
N ILE A 72 -2.82 -0.81 21.58
CA ILE A 72 -2.51 -1.34 20.23
C ILE A 72 -3.22 -2.68 20.01
N ASN A 73 -3.40 -3.49 21.07
CA ASN A 73 -4.19 -4.72 21.03
C ASN A 73 -5.65 -4.45 20.63
N ASP A 74 -6.24 -3.35 21.11
CA ASP A 74 -7.61 -2.99 20.71
C ASP A 74 -7.66 -2.69 19.21
N VAL A 75 -6.68 -1.95 18.69
CA VAL A 75 -6.60 -1.64 17.25
C VAL A 75 -6.51 -2.92 16.43
N VAL A 76 -5.57 -3.82 16.76
CA VAL A 76 -5.41 -5.12 16.07
C VAL A 76 -6.70 -5.94 16.14
N ALA A 77 -7.39 -5.96 17.29
CA ALA A 77 -8.65 -6.69 17.46
C ALA A 77 -9.83 -6.06 16.69
N ILE A 78 -9.86 -4.73 16.50
CA ILE A 78 -10.86 -4.04 15.68
C ILE A 78 -10.60 -4.36 14.21
N VAL A 79 -9.37 -4.11 13.74
CA VAL A 79 -8.94 -4.34 12.37
C VAL A 79 -9.20 -5.78 11.92
N ARG A 80 -8.86 -6.78 12.74
CA ARG A 80 -9.11 -8.19 12.42
C ARG A 80 -10.60 -8.55 12.30
N ARG A 81 -11.47 -7.90 13.08
CA ARG A 81 -12.93 -8.12 12.97
C ARG A 81 -13.49 -7.55 11.68
N VAL A 82 -12.82 -6.54 11.14
CA VAL A 82 -13.14 -5.89 9.88
C VAL A 82 -12.57 -6.68 8.69
N GLY A 83 -11.37 -7.25 8.82
CA GLY A 83 -10.68 -8.05 7.78
C GLY A 83 -11.23 -9.46 7.54
N GLY A 84 -12.54 -9.67 7.66
CA GLY A 84 -13.21 -10.93 7.33
C GLY A 84 -13.43 -11.10 5.81
N VAL A 85 -13.39 -12.35 5.34
CA VAL A 85 -13.48 -12.79 3.92
C VAL A 85 -14.87 -12.57 3.29
N ASP A 86 -15.65 -11.59 3.76
CA ASP A 86 -16.97 -11.26 3.23
C ASP A 86 -16.95 -9.89 2.51
N PRO A 87 -16.84 -9.89 1.17
CA PRO A 87 -16.80 -8.69 0.33
C PRO A 87 -18.06 -7.82 0.40
N THR A 88 -19.17 -8.33 0.96
CA THR A 88 -20.41 -7.57 1.13
C THR A 88 -20.34 -6.55 2.29
N ALA A 89 -19.27 -6.58 3.10
CA ALA A 89 -19.14 -5.75 4.28
C ALA A 89 -18.13 -4.59 4.15
N LEU A 90 -17.69 -4.16 2.96
CA LEU A 90 -16.58 -3.17 2.88
C LEU A 90 -16.96 -1.76 3.33
N LEU A 91 -18.18 -1.31 3.01
CA LEU A 91 -18.73 -0.08 3.56
C LEU A 91 -18.96 -0.24 5.07
N GLU A 92 -19.49 -1.39 5.49
CA GLU A 92 -19.62 -1.71 6.92
C GLU A 92 -18.28 -1.70 7.63
N SER A 93 -17.22 -2.13 6.94
CA SER A 93 -15.84 -2.19 7.38
C SER A 93 -15.28 -0.80 7.59
N ALA A 94 -15.39 0.07 6.59
CA ALA A 94 -14.99 1.47 6.69
C ALA A 94 -15.77 2.21 7.79
N VAL A 95 -17.09 2.00 7.86
CA VAL A 95 -17.94 2.57 8.92
C VAL A 95 -17.56 2.01 10.29
N THR A 96 -17.27 0.71 10.40
CA THR A 96 -16.86 0.06 11.65
C THR A 96 -15.52 0.61 12.14
N LEU A 97 -14.55 0.83 11.25
CA LEU A 97 -13.28 1.47 11.60
C LEU A 97 -13.54 2.86 12.20
N VAL A 98 -14.29 3.72 11.49
CA VAL A 98 -14.60 5.09 11.96
C VAL A 98 -15.37 5.08 13.27
N LEU A 99 -16.40 4.23 13.42
CA LEU A 99 -17.18 4.10 14.65
C LEU A 99 -16.32 3.67 15.85
N ASN A 100 -15.23 2.93 15.61
CA ASN A 100 -14.26 2.51 16.62
C ASN A 100 -13.07 3.47 16.75
N GLY A 101 -13.14 4.66 16.15
CA GLY A 101 -12.09 5.68 16.26
C GLY A 101 -10.83 5.39 15.44
N LEU A 102 -10.93 4.54 14.42
CA LEU A 102 -9.87 4.30 13.43
C LEU A 102 -10.24 5.02 12.12
N GLY A 103 -9.53 6.11 11.82
CA GLY A 103 -9.79 6.97 10.65
C GLY A 103 -10.26 8.39 11.02
N PRO A 104 -10.77 9.17 10.06
CA PRO A 104 -11.16 10.56 10.27
C PRO A 104 -12.34 10.68 11.23
N THR A 105 -12.37 11.79 11.97
CA THR A 105 -13.48 12.13 12.89
C THR A 105 -14.76 12.54 12.17
N ASN A 106 -14.67 12.83 10.86
CA ASN A 106 -15.78 13.16 9.95
C ASN A 106 -15.41 12.72 8.52
N LEU A 107 -16.35 12.10 7.81
CA LEU A 107 -16.17 11.70 6.40
C LEU A 107 -16.55 12.79 5.40
N ALA A 108 -17.29 13.83 5.81
CA ALA A 108 -17.57 14.98 4.96
C ALA A 108 -16.30 15.83 4.78
N GLY A 109 -15.97 16.18 3.53
CA GLY A 109 -14.77 16.95 3.20
C GLY A 109 -13.45 16.17 3.33
N VAL A 110 -13.52 14.85 3.58
CA VAL A 110 -12.32 14.01 3.78
C VAL A 110 -11.39 14.06 2.57
N LEU A 111 -11.92 14.11 1.34
CA LEU A 111 -11.09 14.16 0.13
C LEU A 111 -10.28 15.46 0.01
N GLU A 112 -10.89 16.60 0.37
CA GLU A 112 -10.24 17.91 0.32
C GLU A 112 -9.23 18.05 1.46
N GLN A 113 -9.64 17.75 2.70
CA GLN A 113 -8.78 17.85 3.88
C GLN A 113 -7.52 16.98 3.77
N TYR A 114 -7.64 15.82 3.13
CA TYR A 114 -6.54 14.88 2.96
C TYR A 114 -5.71 15.15 1.70
N SER A 115 -5.99 16.20 0.92
CA SER A 115 -5.18 16.60 -0.23
C SER A 115 -4.34 17.86 0.08
N ASP A 116 -4.28 18.29 1.34
CA ASP A 116 -3.54 19.47 1.80
C ASP A 116 -2.32 19.12 2.67
N GLY A 117 -1.45 20.11 2.89
CA GLY A 117 -0.30 20.01 3.79
C GLY A 117 0.65 18.87 3.42
N VAL A 118 0.87 17.93 4.33
CA VAL A 118 1.71 16.73 4.09
C VAL A 118 1.19 15.83 2.97
N ASN A 119 -0.07 15.99 2.56
CA ASN A 119 -0.69 15.24 1.46
C ASN A 119 -0.86 16.05 0.18
N SER A 120 -0.33 17.28 0.12
CA SER A 120 -0.45 18.14 -1.05
C SER A 120 0.08 17.47 -2.32
N GLU A 121 -0.65 17.64 -3.43
CA GLU A 121 -0.25 17.26 -4.79
C GLU A 121 0.46 18.41 -5.53
N HIS A 122 0.61 19.57 -4.88
CA HIS A 122 1.09 20.82 -5.47
C HIS A 122 2.24 21.41 -4.65
N ASN A 123 3.23 20.58 -4.31
CA ASN A 123 4.41 20.99 -3.55
C ASN A 123 5.32 21.86 -4.42
N ASN A 124 5.93 22.90 -3.82
CA ASN A 124 6.92 23.72 -4.49
C ASN A 124 8.34 23.18 -4.25
N ASN A 125 8.91 22.55 -5.27
CA ASN A 125 10.25 21.96 -5.23
C ASN A 125 11.18 22.71 -6.22
N PRO A 126 11.87 23.78 -5.78
CA PRO A 126 12.57 24.70 -6.69
C PRO A 126 14.01 24.28 -7.06
N ARG A 127 14.55 23.20 -6.50
CA ARG A 127 15.91 22.76 -6.80
C ARG A 127 15.95 22.02 -8.12
N GLU A 128 16.85 22.43 -9.00
CA GLU A 128 17.05 21.75 -10.28
C GLU A 128 18.15 20.70 -10.18
N PRO A 129 17.97 19.51 -10.80
CA PRO A 129 19.04 18.55 -10.95
C PRO A 129 20.13 19.12 -11.90
N PRO A 130 21.41 18.73 -11.72
CA PRO A 130 22.51 19.23 -12.55
C PRO A 130 22.46 18.76 -14.01
N HIS A 131 21.69 17.71 -14.30
CA HIS A 131 21.49 17.16 -15.63
C HIS A 131 19.99 17.04 -15.93
N PRO A 132 19.56 17.23 -17.20
CA PRO A 132 18.17 17.05 -17.57
C PRO A 132 17.64 15.66 -17.22
N ILE A 133 16.48 15.64 -16.56
CA ILE A 133 15.72 14.42 -16.22
C ILE A 133 14.39 14.32 -16.98
N PHE A 134 14.00 15.40 -17.67
CA PHE A 134 12.75 15.54 -18.42
C PHE A 134 13.04 16.26 -19.75
N PRO A 135 12.40 15.88 -20.88
CA PRO A 135 11.40 14.81 -21.03
C PRO A 135 12.00 13.40 -20.96
N GLN A 136 13.33 13.28 -20.93
CA GLN A 136 14.05 12.02 -20.76
C GLN A 136 15.26 12.22 -19.86
N ALA A 137 15.62 11.19 -19.09
CA ALA A 137 16.80 11.24 -18.25
C ALA A 137 18.10 11.20 -19.06
N SER A 138 19.06 12.03 -18.68
CA SER A 138 20.38 12.06 -19.31
C SER A 138 21.14 10.73 -19.12
N GLY A 139 21.93 10.34 -20.13
CA GLY A 139 22.80 9.15 -20.06
C GLY A 139 22.13 7.83 -20.45
N VAL A 140 20.94 7.88 -21.06
CA VAL A 140 20.23 6.72 -21.60
C VAL A 140 20.68 6.50 -23.06
N SER A 141 21.09 5.28 -23.42
CA SER A 141 21.44 4.92 -24.80
C SER A 141 20.18 4.80 -25.67
N SER A 142 20.27 5.05 -26.98
CA SER A 142 19.14 4.97 -27.93
C SER A 142 18.45 3.60 -28.03
N SER A 143 19.03 2.55 -27.44
CA SER A 143 18.45 1.20 -27.36
C SER A 143 17.75 0.90 -26.03
N SER A 144 17.71 1.85 -25.10
CA SER A 144 17.18 1.69 -23.74
C SER A 144 16.37 2.91 -23.29
N GLU A 145 15.75 3.63 -24.24
CA GLU A 145 15.08 4.90 -23.99
C GLU A 145 13.97 4.75 -22.96
N ASP A 146 13.91 5.71 -22.04
CA ASP A 146 12.80 5.85 -21.11
C ASP A 146 11.50 6.10 -21.90
N ALA A 147 10.40 5.53 -21.42
CA ALA A 147 9.08 5.80 -21.94
C ALA A 147 8.75 7.31 -21.84
N PRO A 148 7.96 7.85 -22.77
CA PRO A 148 7.55 9.25 -22.71
C PRO A 148 6.64 9.48 -21.51
N TYR A 149 6.79 10.65 -20.88
CA TYR A 149 5.83 11.15 -19.90
C TYR A 149 4.60 11.74 -20.61
N SER A 150 3.41 11.46 -20.09
CA SER A 150 2.14 12.05 -20.51
C SER A 150 1.77 13.30 -19.70
N PHE A 151 2.35 13.46 -18.52
CA PHE A 151 2.20 14.66 -17.67
C PHE A 151 3.32 15.67 -17.91
N ASP A 152 3.03 16.94 -17.62
CA ASP A 152 4.08 17.96 -17.59
C ASP A 152 4.99 17.81 -16.36
N GLU A 153 6.19 18.38 -16.45
CA GLU A 153 7.17 18.27 -15.36
C GLU A 153 6.67 18.90 -14.05
N ALA A 154 5.87 19.97 -14.12
CA ALA A 154 5.37 20.64 -12.92
C ALA A 154 4.36 19.78 -12.16
N GLN A 155 3.51 19.03 -12.86
CA GLN A 155 2.60 18.04 -12.29
C GLN A 155 3.38 16.92 -11.62
N LEU A 156 4.36 16.33 -12.31
CA LEU A 156 5.18 15.23 -11.78
C LEU A 156 5.97 15.67 -10.55
N ARG A 157 6.62 16.84 -10.61
CA ARG A 157 7.42 17.41 -9.52
C ARG A 157 6.55 17.86 -8.34
N GLY A 158 5.35 18.37 -8.61
CA GLY A 158 4.40 18.83 -7.60
C GLY A 158 3.91 17.71 -6.67
N ALA A 159 3.86 16.47 -7.14
CA ALA A 159 3.43 15.32 -6.34
C ALA A 159 4.45 14.88 -5.28
N ILE A 160 5.68 15.41 -5.29
CA ILE A 160 6.74 15.01 -4.37
C ILE A 160 6.70 15.91 -3.13
N HIS A 161 6.39 15.34 -1.97
CA HIS A 161 6.51 16.06 -0.72
C HIS A 161 7.91 15.85 -0.12
N ILE A 162 8.65 16.95 0.01
CA ILE A 162 9.97 16.99 0.64
C ILE A 162 9.82 17.67 2.00
N PRO A 163 10.01 16.95 3.13
CA PRO A 163 9.93 17.56 4.45
C PRO A 163 10.97 18.66 4.64
N ASP A 164 10.67 19.68 5.45
CA ASP A 164 11.63 20.75 5.79
C ASP A 164 12.92 20.24 6.45
N THR A 165 12.85 19.06 7.07
CA THR A 165 13.99 18.38 7.69
C THR A 165 14.88 17.64 6.69
N PHE A 166 14.46 17.51 5.43
CA PHE A 166 15.21 16.79 4.41
C PHE A 166 16.56 17.45 4.16
N THR A 167 17.60 16.63 4.14
CA THR A 167 18.98 17.10 4.28
C THR A 167 19.72 17.26 2.95
N TYR A 168 19.05 16.94 1.83
CA TYR A 168 19.58 17.05 0.47
C TYR A 168 20.95 16.34 0.30
N GLY A 169 20.97 15.03 0.55
CA GLY A 169 22.13 14.17 0.27
C GLY A 169 23.15 14.05 1.41
N ARG A 170 22.94 14.71 2.56
CA ARG A 170 23.72 14.41 3.78
C ARG A 170 23.39 13.03 4.33
N LYS A 171 22.10 12.68 4.30
CA LYS A 171 21.59 11.32 4.53
C LYS A 171 21.13 10.70 3.20
N PRO A 172 21.21 9.37 3.03
CA PRO A 172 20.70 8.69 1.83
C PRO A 172 19.19 8.93 1.64
N PRO A 173 18.73 9.42 0.48
CA PRO A 173 17.31 9.68 0.24
C PRO A 173 16.52 8.38 0.08
N ILE A 174 15.30 8.36 0.62
CA ILE A 174 14.35 7.26 0.45
C ILE A 174 12.97 7.77 0.03
N ILE A 175 12.43 7.21 -1.05
CA ILE A 175 11.14 7.60 -1.63
C ILE A 175 10.07 6.63 -1.14
N LEU A 176 9.02 7.17 -0.53
CA LEU A 176 7.90 6.39 -0.01
C LEU A 176 6.68 6.53 -0.95
N VAL A 177 6.26 5.40 -1.54
CA VAL A 177 5.21 5.33 -2.56
C VAL A 177 3.93 4.72 -1.95
N PRO A 178 2.80 5.46 -1.90
CA PRO A 178 1.62 5.04 -1.15
C PRO A 178 0.81 3.94 -1.86
N ALA A 179 -0.29 3.53 -1.22
CA ALA A 179 -1.21 2.50 -1.69
C ALA A 179 -2.37 3.05 -2.53
N THR A 180 -3.14 2.13 -3.11
CA THR A 180 -4.43 2.41 -3.74
C THR A 180 -5.34 3.19 -2.78
N GLY A 181 -5.82 4.35 -3.23
CA GLY A 181 -6.76 5.17 -2.49
C GLY A 181 -6.17 5.91 -1.29
N THR A 182 -4.86 6.11 -1.25
CA THR A 182 -4.17 6.88 -0.19
C THR A 182 -3.19 7.91 -0.75
N LYS A 183 -2.64 8.73 0.16
CA LYS A 183 -1.56 9.71 -0.08
C LYS A 183 -0.32 9.33 0.71
N GLY A 184 0.84 9.79 0.28
CA GLY A 184 2.13 9.48 0.91
C GLY A 184 2.20 9.96 2.36
N GLY A 185 1.80 11.21 2.61
CA GLY A 185 1.85 11.78 3.96
C GLY A 185 0.97 10.98 4.93
N PHE A 186 -0.26 10.70 4.51
CA PHE A 186 -1.21 9.91 5.28
C PHE A 186 -0.70 8.49 5.54
N THR A 187 -0.13 7.85 4.53
CA THR A 187 0.35 6.47 4.61
C THR A 187 1.57 6.34 5.52
N TYR A 188 2.53 7.26 5.41
CA TYR A 188 3.87 7.05 5.95
C TYR A 188 4.30 7.98 7.09
N GLN A 189 3.73 9.19 7.17
CA GLN A 189 4.07 10.15 8.23
C GLN A 189 3.95 9.55 9.63
N PRO A 190 2.90 8.78 10.01
CA PRO A 190 2.81 8.26 11.37
C PRO A 190 3.74 7.08 11.65
N ASN A 191 4.34 6.44 10.64
CA ASN A 191 5.05 5.17 10.79
C ASN A 191 6.48 5.18 10.21
N VAL A 192 6.70 4.64 9.01
CA VAL A 192 8.01 4.49 8.35
C VAL A 192 8.72 5.83 8.24
N ALA A 193 8.06 6.90 7.77
CA ALA A 193 8.71 8.20 7.67
C ALA A 193 9.11 8.77 9.04
N LYS A 194 8.26 8.60 10.07
CA LYS A 194 8.56 9.02 11.44
C LYS A 194 9.78 8.33 12.00
N LEU A 195 9.93 7.03 11.76
CA LEU A 195 11.09 6.28 12.23
C LEU A 195 12.34 6.66 11.44
N LEU A 196 12.29 6.60 10.12
CA LEU A 196 13.44 6.89 9.25
C LEU A 196 13.95 8.33 9.34
N SER A 197 13.09 9.30 9.65
CA SER A 197 13.52 10.70 9.82
C SER A 197 14.56 10.89 10.94
N LYS A 198 14.60 9.97 11.91
CA LYS A 198 15.51 10.00 13.06
C LYS A 198 16.83 9.25 12.81
N GLU A 199 16.94 8.57 11.68
CA GLU A 199 18.05 7.69 11.36
C GLU A 199 19.03 8.40 10.41
N ASP A 200 20.32 8.11 10.53
CA ASP A 200 21.36 8.69 9.67
C ASP A 200 21.47 8.00 8.29
N TYR A 201 20.94 6.79 8.18
CA TYR A 201 20.96 5.98 6.95
C TYR A 201 19.76 6.23 6.03
N ALA A 202 18.85 7.15 6.39
CA ALA A 202 17.66 7.42 5.59
C ALA A 202 17.18 8.88 5.70
N ASP A 203 16.63 9.38 4.59
CA ASP A 203 16.03 10.71 4.50
C ASP A 203 14.71 10.63 3.71
N PRO A 204 13.56 10.50 4.40
CA PRO A 204 12.31 10.17 3.75
C PRO A 204 11.69 11.36 3.02
N VAL A 205 11.28 11.11 1.78
CA VAL A 205 10.33 11.91 1.01
C VAL A 205 9.18 11.00 0.59
N TRP A 206 8.00 11.54 0.27
CA TRP A 206 6.88 10.70 -0.14
C TRP A 206 6.11 11.29 -1.30
N LEU A 207 5.41 10.41 -2.02
CA LEU A 207 4.63 10.79 -3.18
C LEU A 207 3.15 10.94 -2.81
N ASN A 208 2.56 12.03 -3.26
CA ASN A 208 1.13 12.31 -3.18
C ASN A 208 0.54 12.27 -4.59
N ILE A 209 0.60 11.09 -5.22
CA ILE A 209 0.17 10.89 -6.62
C ILE A 209 -1.31 11.32 -6.77
N PRO A 210 -1.63 12.19 -7.74
CA PRO A 210 -2.99 12.68 -7.98
C PRO A 210 -4.04 11.58 -8.11
N GLY A 211 -5.28 11.92 -7.76
CA GLY A 211 -6.37 10.95 -7.77
C GLY A 211 -6.18 9.79 -6.80
N TRP A 212 -5.28 9.92 -5.82
CA TRP A 212 -5.07 8.94 -4.75
C TRP A 212 -4.68 7.54 -5.27
N LEU A 213 -3.93 7.45 -6.36
CA LEU A 213 -3.64 6.18 -7.06
C LEU A 213 -4.89 5.42 -7.55
N LEU A 214 -6.00 6.11 -7.77
CA LEU A 214 -7.24 5.51 -8.27
C LEU A 214 -7.39 5.62 -9.79
N GLU A 215 -6.58 6.48 -10.41
CA GLU A 215 -6.47 6.61 -11.87
C GLU A 215 -5.58 5.53 -12.49
N ASP A 216 -5.41 5.58 -13.80
CA ASP A 216 -4.66 4.61 -14.61
C ASP A 216 -3.26 4.25 -14.04
N VAL A 217 -2.98 2.97 -13.80
CA VAL A 217 -1.77 2.48 -13.12
C VAL A 217 -0.47 2.82 -13.88
N PRO A 218 -0.37 2.61 -15.21
CA PRO A 218 0.76 3.13 -15.99
C PRO A 218 0.99 4.64 -15.85
N SER A 219 -0.08 5.44 -15.87
CA SER A 219 0.00 6.89 -15.64
C SER A 219 0.50 7.21 -14.22
N ASN A 220 0.04 6.49 -13.19
CA ASN A 220 0.54 6.66 -11.81
C ASN A 220 2.05 6.35 -11.69
N ALA A 221 2.58 5.41 -12.49
CA ALA A 221 3.99 5.03 -12.49
C ALA A 221 4.94 6.12 -13.01
N GLU A 222 4.44 7.06 -13.82
CA GLU A 222 5.22 8.21 -14.28
C GLU A 222 5.74 9.05 -13.11
N TYR A 223 4.91 9.25 -12.08
CA TYR A 223 5.30 9.99 -10.87
C TYR A 223 6.44 9.31 -10.12
N VAL A 224 6.46 7.98 -10.08
CA VAL A 224 7.54 7.22 -9.43
C VAL A 224 8.83 7.33 -10.25
N ALA A 225 8.76 7.14 -11.56
CA ALA A 225 9.91 7.26 -12.46
C ALA A 225 10.53 8.66 -12.36
N TYR A 226 9.71 9.70 -12.41
CA TYR A 226 10.16 11.09 -12.27
C TYR A 226 10.77 11.35 -10.89
N ALA A 227 10.10 10.92 -9.81
CA ALA A 227 10.59 11.15 -8.44
C ALA A 227 11.95 10.49 -8.19
N ILE A 228 12.18 9.28 -8.70
CA ILE A 228 13.48 8.59 -8.59
C ILE A 228 14.59 9.45 -9.22
N ASN A 229 14.41 9.86 -10.47
CA ASN A 229 15.39 10.66 -11.18
C ASN A 229 15.58 12.05 -10.55
N TYR A 230 14.48 12.69 -10.12
CA TYR A 230 14.50 14.02 -9.51
C TYR A 230 15.22 14.01 -8.16
N ILE A 231 14.83 13.13 -7.24
CA ILE A 231 15.43 13.04 -5.91
C ILE A 231 16.90 12.63 -6.02
N ALA A 232 17.24 11.69 -6.90
CA ALA A 232 18.64 11.33 -7.14
C ALA A 232 19.44 12.53 -7.66
N GLY A 233 18.90 13.29 -8.61
CA GLY A 233 19.55 14.45 -9.19
C GLY A 233 19.79 15.58 -8.19
N VAL A 234 18.78 15.99 -7.43
CA VAL A 234 18.90 17.13 -6.48
C VAL A 234 19.70 16.79 -5.22
N THR A 235 19.89 15.50 -4.93
CA THR A 235 20.74 15.05 -3.82
C THR A 235 22.13 14.62 -4.27
N SER A 236 22.34 14.36 -5.57
CA SER A 236 23.53 13.70 -6.10
C SER A 236 23.83 12.37 -5.40
N LYS A 237 22.78 11.62 -5.03
CA LYS A 237 22.84 10.30 -4.40
C LYS A 237 21.95 9.32 -5.15
N ASN A 238 22.29 8.03 -5.06
CA ASN A 238 21.31 7.00 -5.36
C ASN A 238 20.19 7.02 -4.30
N VAL A 239 19.02 6.52 -4.65
CA VAL A 239 17.83 6.51 -3.81
C VAL A 239 17.46 5.08 -3.42
N SER A 240 16.72 4.95 -2.33
CA SER A 240 15.97 3.73 -2.01
C SER A 240 14.48 3.99 -2.19
N VAL A 241 13.69 2.94 -2.38
CA VAL A 241 12.23 3.03 -2.54
C VAL A 241 11.55 2.10 -1.54
N VAL A 242 10.55 2.61 -0.82
CA VAL A 242 9.60 1.80 -0.04
C VAL A 242 8.23 2.00 -0.66
N ALA A 243 7.52 0.91 -0.96
CA ALA A 243 6.20 1.00 -1.56
C ALA A 243 5.19 0.08 -0.87
N LEU A 244 3.93 0.48 -0.86
CA LEU A 244 2.82 -0.27 -0.25
C LEU A 244 1.76 -0.60 -1.31
N SER A 245 1.23 -1.83 -1.29
CA SER A 245 0.10 -2.22 -2.16
C SER A 245 0.41 -1.90 -3.64
N GLN A 246 -0.51 -1.27 -4.38
CA GLN A 246 -0.28 -0.79 -5.75
C GLN A 246 0.96 0.08 -5.94
N GLY A 247 1.44 0.77 -4.90
CA GLY A 247 2.73 1.47 -4.94
C GLY A 247 3.85 0.57 -5.48
N ASN A 248 3.77 -0.73 -5.21
CA ASN A 248 4.68 -1.74 -5.71
C ASN A 248 4.54 -2.01 -7.21
N LEU A 249 3.30 -2.11 -7.71
CA LEU A 249 3.02 -2.26 -9.15
C LEU A 249 3.59 -1.07 -9.93
N ILE A 250 3.33 0.16 -9.47
CA ILE A 250 3.78 1.36 -10.17
C ILE A 250 5.29 1.57 -10.07
N THR A 251 5.92 1.12 -8.97
CA THR A 251 7.38 1.12 -8.83
C THR A 251 8.02 0.12 -9.81
N GLN A 252 7.47 -1.10 -9.92
CA GLN A 252 8.00 -2.07 -10.88
C GLN A 252 7.69 -1.73 -12.34
N TRP A 253 6.56 -1.07 -12.59
CA TRP A 253 6.26 -0.52 -13.91
C TRP A 253 7.24 0.58 -14.31
N ALA A 254 7.56 1.50 -13.37
CA ALA A 254 8.60 2.50 -13.56
C ALA A 254 9.96 1.85 -13.89
N PHE A 255 10.36 0.81 -13.16
CA PHE A 255 11.58 0.06 -13.50
C PHE A 255 11.49 -0.61 -14.87
N SER A 256 10.33 -1.13 -15.27
CA SER A 256 10.16 -1.78 -16.58
C SER A 256 10.35 -0.81 -17.74
N TYR A 257 9.76 0.38 -17.67
CA TYR A 257 9.62 1.29 -18.81
C TYR A 257 10.44 2.59 -18.73
N TRP A 258 11.03 2.90 -17.56
CA TRP A 258 12.05 3.95 -17.41
C TRP A 258 13.36 3.32 -16.91
N PRO A 259 14.12 2.61 -17.78
CA PRO A 259 15.34 1.92 -17.39
C PRO A 259 16.37 2.83 -16.73
N SER A 260 16.30 4.14 -16.94
CA SER A 260 17.18 5.12 -16.29
C SER A 260 17.17 5.01 -14.76
N THR A 261 16.03 4.66 -14.18
CA THR A 261 15.80 4.53 -12.74
C THR A 261 16.61 3.38 -12.11
N ARG A 262 16.83 2.28 -12.84
CA ARG A 262 17.41 1.03 -12.30
C ARG A 262 18.83 1.22 -11.77
N ARG A 263 19.62 2.09 -12.40
CA ARG A 263 21.04 2.31 -12.04
C ARG A 263 21.23 3.18 -10.81
N ILE A 264 20.19 3.90 -10.40
CA ILE A 264 20.21 4.89 -9.31
C ILE A 264 19.33 4.48 -8.13
N VAL A 265 18.67 3.32 -8.20
CA VAL A 265 17.98 2.73 -7.06
C VAL A 265 18.85 1.64 -6.46
N THR A 266 19.21 1.77 -5.19
CA THR A 266 20.00 0.74 -4.48
C THR A 266 19.13 -0.35 -3.87
N ASP A 267 17.96 0.03 -3.36
CA ASP A 267 17.08 -0.84 -2.59
C ASP A 267 15.63 -0.56 -2.92
N TYR A 268 14.86 -1.63 -3.07
CA TYR A 268 13.43 -1.59 -3.16
C TYR A 268 12.80 -2.47 -2.07
N ILE A 269 12.05 -1.86 -1.15
CA ILE A 269 11.30 -2.56 -0.10
C ILE A 269 9.81 -2.53 -0.43
N GLY A 270 9.24 -3.68 -0.77
CA GLY A 270 7.84 -3.83 -1.11
C GLY A 270 6.99 -4.37 0.04
N ILE A 271 6.00 -3.59 0.45
CA ILE A 271 5.09 -3.90 1.55
C ILE A 271 3.75 -4.31 0.97
N SER A 272 3.27 -5.50 1.35
CA SER A 272 2.03 -6.11 0.85
C SER A 272 1.84 -5.94 -0.67
N PRO A 273 2.81 -6.34 -1.51
CA PRO A 273 2.73 -6.10 -2.94
C PRO A 273 1.66 -6.95 -3.62
N ASP A 274 1.19 -6.47 -4.77
CA ASP A 274 0.19 -7.10 -5.61
C ASP A 274 0.69 -7.27 -7.06
N TYR A 275 1.91 -7.80 -7.26
CA TYR A 275 2.52 -8.00 -8.58
C TYR A 275 1.76 -8.97 -9.51
N HIS A 276 0.79 -9.70 -8.99
CA HIS A 276 -0.15 -10.53 -9.75
C HIS A 276 -1.59 -10.04 -9.59
N GLY A 277 -1.80 -8.81 -9.14
CA GLY A 277 -3.10 -8.29 -8.78
C GLY A 277 -3.74 -9.04 -7.62
N THR A 278 -5.06 -8.96 -7.52
CA THR A 278 -5.84 -9.64 -6.48
C THR A 278 -7.14 -10.21 -7.03
N VAL A 279 -7.52 -11.38 -6.53
CA VAL A 279 -8.85 -11.97 -6.79
C VAL A 279 -9.95 -11.23 -6.02
N GLN A 280 -9.62 -10.48 -4.98
CA GLN A 280 -10.62 -9.79 -4.17
C GLN A 280 -11.35 -8.71 -4.96
N PHE A 281 -10.67 -7.99 -5.84
CA PHE A 281 -11.30 -6.97 -6.69
C PHE A 281 -12.25 -7.54 -7.74
N GLU A 282 -12.14 -8.82 -8.11
CA GLU A 282 -13.14 -9.48 -8.96
C GLU A 282 -14.50 -9.60 -8.24
N VAL A 283 -14.48 -9.70 -6.92
CA VAL A 283 -15.68 -9.83 -6.10
C VAL A 283 -16.15 -8.48 -5.57
N MET A 284 -15.22 -7.63 -5.14
CA MET A 284 -15.52 -6.34 -4.52
C MET A 284 -16.04 -5.32 -5.54
N CYS A 285 -15.46 -5.25 -6.74
CA CYS A 285 -15.87 -4.25 -7.73
C CYS A 285 -17.33 -4.42 -8.19
N PRO A 286 -17.82 -5.63 -8.54
CA PRO A 286 -19.22 -5.79 -8.97
C PRO A 286 -20.25 -5.79 -7.82
N LYS A 287 -19.85 -6.17 -6.59
CA LYS A 287 -20.79 -6.35 -5.47
C LYS A 287 -21.08 -5.10 -4.64
N LEU A 288 -20.35 -4.01 -4.81
CA LEU A 288 -20.61 -2.74 -4.11
C LEU A 288 -21.89 -2.00 -4.59
N GLY A 289 -22.78 -2.66 -5.34
CA GLY A 289 -23.90 -2.01 -6.04
C GLY A 289 -23.44 -1.08 -7.17
N LEU A 290 -22.13 -1.00 -7.40
CA LEU A 290 -21.51 -0.19 -8.43
C LEU A 290 -21.30 -1.09 -9.65
N LEU A 291 -21.94 -0.77 -10.77
CA LEU A 291 -21.61 -1.42 -12.04
C LEU A 291 -20.17 -1.08 -12.53
N SER A 292 -19.42 -0.26 -11.78
CA SER A 292 -18.14 0.33 -12.15
C SER A 292 -17.17 0.45 -10.95
N CYS A 293 -15.87 0.34 -11.21
CA CYS A 293 -14.78 0.46 -10.23
C CYS A 293 -13.82 1.59 -10.63
N THR A 294 -12.91 2.03 -9.77
CA THR A 294 -11.87 2.98 -10.22
C THR A 294 -10.96 2.34 -11.27
N PRO A 295 -10.36 3.14 -12.18
CA PRO A 295 -9.41 2.65 -13.18
C PRO A 295 -8.36 1.69 -12.61
N SER A 296 -7.65 2.10 -11.54
CA SER A 296 -6.60 1.25 -10.97
C SER A 296 -7.11 -0.03 -10.32
N CYS A 297 -8.32 -0.04 -9.78
CA CYS A 297 -8.88 -1.23 -9.15
C CYS A 297 -9.30 -2.27 -10.19
N ASN A 298 -9.75 -1.81 -11.37
CA ASN A 298 -9.95 -2.71 -12.51
C ASN A 298 -8.60 -3.29 -12.98
N GLN A 299 -7.55 -2.46 -13.05
CA GLN A 299 -6.22 -2.91 -13.46
C GLN A 299 -5.54 -3.84 -12.43
N GLN A 300 -5.79 -3.68 -11.13
CA GLN A 300 -5.26 -4.57 -10.08
C GLN A 300 -6.02 -5.91 -9.96
N ARG A 301 -7.05 -6.16 -10.78
CA ARG A 301 -7.69 -7.48 -10.80
C ARG A 301 -6.71 -8.54 -11.29
N TYR A 302 -6.73 -9.72 -10.66
CA TYR A 302 -5.80 -10.81 -10.94
C TYR A 302 -5.72 -11.19 -12.43
N GLY A 303 -6.85 -11.13 -13.15
CA GLY A 303 -6.96 -11.50 -14.56
C GLY A 303 -6.94 -10.34 -15.56
N SER A 304 -6.63 -9.11 -15.14
CA SER A 304 -6.67 -7.92 -15.99
C SER A 304 -5.61 -7.97 -17.11
N GLU A 305 -5.88 -7.30 -18.22
CA GLU A 305 -4.92 -7.08 -19.30
C GLU A 305 -3.69 -6.30 -18.82
N PHE A 306 -3.88 -5.35 -17.88
CA PHE A 306 -2.77 -4.69 -17.22
C PHE A 306 -1.85 -5.67 -16.50
N ILE A 307 -2.37 -6.55 -15.62
CA ILE A 307 -1.52 -7.51 -14.89
C ILE A 307 -0.86 -8.50 -15.85
N LYS A 308 -1.58 -8.95 -16.89
CA LYS A 308 -0.98 -9.81 -17.93
C LYS A 308 0.19 -9.12 -18.62
N ALA A 309 0.09 -7.83 -18.95
CA ALA A 309 1.17 -7.06 -19.54
C ALA A 309 2.30 -6.79 -18.55
N PHE A 310 1.98 -6.34 -17.33
CA PHE A 310 2.93 -6.12 -16.23
C PHE A 310 3.82 -7.34 -16.02
N ARG A 311 3.24 -8.53 -15.94
CA ARG A 311 3.98 -9.76 -15.62
C ARG A 311 4.94 -10.22 -16.71
N ARG A 312 4.85 -9.69 -17.94
CA ARG A 312 5.83 -9.99 -19.00
C ARG A 312 7.22 -9.42 -18.69
N THR A 313 7.30 -8.35 -17.89
CA THR A 313 8.56 -7.67 -17.60
C THR A 313 8.80 -7.48 -16.09
N GLY A 314 7.74 -7.22 -15.32
CA GLY A 314 7.74 -6.84 -13.91
C GLY A 314 7.58 -7.98 -12.91
N ALA A 315 7.43 -9.24 -13.35
CA ALA A 315 7.31 -10.39 -12.45
C ALA A 315 8.63 -10.78 -11.75
N SER A 316 9.76 -10.24 -12.23
CA SER A 316 11.08 -10.40 -11.63
C SER A 316 11.68 -9.04 -11.28
N ALA A 317 12.47 -8.99 -10.21
CA ALA A 317 13.13 -7.78 -9.75
C ALA A 317 14.08 -7.18 -10.80
N PHE A 318 14.22 -5.85 -10.78
CA PHE A 318 15.18 -5.09 -11.58
C PHE A 318 16.32 -4.50 -10.73
N VAL A 319 16.12 -4.41 -9.42
CA VAL A 319 17.06 -3.89 -8.41
C VAL A 319 16.95 -4.78 -7.17
N PRO A 320 17.94 -4.77 -6.24
CA PRO A 320 17.83 -5.49 -4.99
C PRO A 320 16.49 -5.25 -4.29
N THR A 321 15.71 -6.31 -4.06
CA THR A 321 14.33 -6.19 -3.59
C THR A 321 14.02 -7.03 -2.37
N THR A 322 13.45 -6.41 -1.33
CA THR A 322 12.89 -7.09 -0.16
C THR A 322 11.38 -6.94 -0.16
N THR A 323 10.62 -8.02 -0.21
CA THR A 323 9.16 -7.98 -0.06
C THR A 323 8.75 -8.51 1.31
N ILE A 324 7.72 -7.94 1.91
CA ILE A 324 7.10 -8.40 3.15
C ILE A 324 5.58 -8.40 2.98
N PHE A 325 4.96 -9.54 3.26
CA PHE A 325 3.52 -9.72 3.09
C PHE A 325 2.97 -10.76 4.09
N THR A 326 1.65 -10.82 4.17
CA THR A 326 0.91 -11.70 5.07
C THR A 326 -0.01 -12.64 4.29
N ALA A 327 -0.02 -13.92 4.65
CA ALA A 327 -0.99 -14.88 4.11
C ALA A 327 -2.45 -14.50 4.43
N THR A 328 -2.66 -13.70 5.47
CA THR A 328 -3.95 -13.20 5.96
C THR A 328 -4.37 -11.87 5.38
N ASP A 329 -3.64 -11.32 4.41
CA ASP A 329 -3.97 -10.07 3.72
C ASP A 329 -5.41 -10.12 3.16
N GLU A 330 -6.25 -9.19 3.60
CA GLU A 330 -7.68 -9.13 3.27
C GLU A 330 -7.94 -8.44 1.92
N ILE A 331 -6.96 -7.73 1.37
CA ILE A 331 -7.08 -6.96 0.12
C ILE A 331 -6.42 -7.70 -1.04
N VAL A 332 -5.23 -8.24 -0.82
CA VAL A 332 -4.44 -8.95 -1.83
C VAL A 332 -4.52 -10.43 -1.56
N GLN A 333 -5.11 -11.18 -2.50
CA GLN A 333 -5.09 -12.64 -2.48
C GLN A 333 -4.89 -13.20 -3.89
N PRO A 334 -4.17 -14.33 -4.05
CA PRO A 334 -3.48 -15.10 -3.00
C PRO A 334 -2.22 -14.41 -2.43
N GLN A 335 -1.90 -14.60 -1.14
CA GLN A 335 -0.68 -14.06 -0.50
C GLN A 335 0.15 -15.08 0.31
N SER A 336 0.19 -16.36 -0.10
CA SER A 336 1.03 -17.37 0.56
C SER A 336 1.88 -18.18 -0.43
N GLY A 337 3.11 -18.49 0.01
CA GLY A 337 4.09 -19.25 -0.72
C GLY A 337 4.59 -18.56 -1.98
N SER A 338 5.17 -19.34 -2.88
CA SER A 338 5.60 -18.85 -4.21
C SER A 338 4.44 -18.48 -5.13
N GLY A 339 3.20 -18.81 -4.74
CA GLY A 339 1.99 -18.39 -5.44
C GLY A 339 1.43 -17.05 -4.96
N ALA A 340 2.03 -16.43 -3.94
CA ALA A 340 1.63 -15.11 -3.44
C ALA A 340 1.76 -14.05 -4.54
N SER A 341 0.81 -13.11 -4.60
CA SER A 341 0.86 -11.96 -5.50
C SER A 341 2.07 -11.07 -5.22
N GLY A 342 2.48 -10.97 -3.95
CA GLY A 342 3.65 -10.24 -3.50
C GLY A 342 4.97 -10.97 -3.66
N PHE A 343 4.96 -12.21 -4.19
CA PHE A 343 6.19 -12.95 -4.48
C PHE A 343 6.83 -12.42 -5.75
N LEU A 344 8.08 -11.95 -5.64
CA LEU A 344 8.85 -11.44 -6.77
C LEU A 344 9.98 -12.41 -7.12
N GLN A 345 10.19 -12.65 -8.41
CA GLN A 345 11.26 -13.52 -8.91
C GLN A 345 12.60 -12.77 -9.02
N ASP A 346 13.69 -13.52 -9.24
CA ASP A 346 15.04 -12.98 -9.42
C ASP A 346 15.75 -13.56 -10.65
N GLU A 347 15.09 -13.53 -11.81
CA GLU A 347 15.67 -13.98 -13.09
C GLU A 347 16.90 -13.16 -13.50
N ARG A 348 17.04 -11.94 -12.97
CA ARG A 348 18.14 -11.02 -13.27
C ARG A 348 19.33 -11.14 -12.32
N GLY A 349 19.22 -11.93 -11.25
CA GLY A 349 20.28 -12.11 -10.25
C GLY A 349 20.64 -10.81 -9.51
N VAL A 350 19.66 -9.93 -9.31
CA VAL A 350 19.84 -8.65 -8.59
C VAL A 350 19.71 -8.82 -7.07
N GLY A 351 19.24 -9.99 -6.63
CA GLY A 351 18.99 -10.31 -5.23
C GLY A 351 17.56 -10.00 -4.82
N VAL A 352 16.84 -11.03 -4.36
CA VAL A 352 15.48 -10.89 -3.84
C VAL A 352 15.30 -11.66 -2.53
N LEU A 353 14.71 -11.01 -1.53
CA LEU A 353 14.15 -11.65 -0.34
C LEU A 353 12.63 -11.47 -0.34
N ASN A 354 11.89 -12.59 -0.26
CA ASN A 354 10.44 -12.58 -0.07
C ASN A 354 10.08 -13.06 1.35
N VAL A 355 9.51 -12.20 2.17
CA VAL A 355 9.17 -12.47 3.58
C VAL A 355 7.67 -12.62 3.75
N GLU A 356 7.19 -13.86 3.72
CA GLU A 356 5.86 -14.20 4.23
C GLU A 356 5.92 -14.30 5.76
N LEU A 357 5.26 -13.38 6.48
CA LEU A 357 5.35 -13.31 7.94
C LEU A 357 4.95 -14.63 8.62
N GLN A 358 3.93 -15.33 8.11
CA GLN A 358 3.46 -16.62 8.63
C GLN A 358 4.50 -17.74 8.50
N ARG A 359 5.51 -17.59 7.63
CA ARG A 359 6.63 -18.53 7.51
C ARG A 359 7.88 -18.06 8.22
N ALA A 360 8.06 -16.74 8.34
CA ALA A 360 9.26 -16.14 8.92
C ALA A 360 9.17 -15.94 10.44
N CYS A 361 7.96 -15.84 11.02
CA CYS A 361 7.75 -15.60 12.44
C CYS A 361 7.19 -16.85 13.17
N PRO A 362 7.41 -17.00 14.50
CA PRO A 362 6.80 -18.08 15.29
C PRO A 362 5.27 -18.07 15.23
N LEU A 363 4.62 -19.24 15.31
CA LEU A 363 3.15 -19.36 15.19
C LEU A 363 2.32 -18.54 16.21
N ALA A 364 2.90 -18.21 17.37
CA ALA A 364 2.25 -17.40 18.40
C ALA A 364 2.59 -15.89 18.29
N SER A 365 3.32 -15.49 17.24
CA SER A 365 3.78 -14.12 17.06
C SER A 365 2.61 -13.16 16.80
N PRO A 366 2.56 -11.99 17.48
CA PRO A 366 1.60 -10.95 17.18
C PRO A 366 1.72 -10.41 15.75
N ALA A 367 2.91 -10.48 15.13
CA ALA A 367 3.10 -10.10 13.73
C ALA A 367 2.32 -10.99 12.75
N LEU A 368 1.82 -12.16 13.17
CA LEU A 368 0.92 -12.99 12.37
C LEU A 368 -0.52 -12.50 12.37
N LEU A 369 -0.87 -11.56 13.25
CA LEU A 369 -2.19 -10.92 13.28
C LEU A 369 -2.30 -9.77 12.26
N ASN A 370 -1.31 -9.65 11.38
CA ASN A 370 -1.19 -8.56 10.43
C ASN A 370 -2.15 -8.72 9.23
N ASP A 371 -2.68 -7.59 8.79
CA ASP A 371 -3.59 -7.39 7.66
C ASP A 371 -2.81 -6.81 6.46
N HIS A 372 -3.49 -6.19 5.49
CA HIS A 372 -2.84 -5.56 4.33
C HIS A 372 -1.91 -4.38 4.69
N ILE A 373 -2.27 -3.56 5.68
CA ILE A 373 -1.60 -2.28 5.99
C ILE A 373 -0.72 -2.34 7.24
N SER A 374 -0.98 -3.29 8.13
CA SER A 374 -0.33 -3.39 9.43
C SER A 374 1.17 -3.66 9.40
N PRO A 375 1.77 -4.23 8.33
CA PRO A 375 3.22 -4.25 8.23
C PRO A 375 3.85 -2.86 8.40
N LEU A 376 3.17 -1.76 8.03
CA LEU A 376 3.67 -0.38 8.18
C LEU A 376 4.09 -0.04 9.61
N TRP A 377 3.33 -0.50 10.61
CA TRP A 377 3.68 -0.30 12.02
C TRP A 377 4.40 -1.51 12.64
N GLY A 378 4.50 -2.62 11.92
CA GLY A 378 5.13 -3.84 12.41
C GLY A 378 6.63 -3.70 12.60
N ALA A 379 7.14 -4.20 13.73
CA ALA A 379 8.57 -4.24 13.99
C ALA A 379 9.40 -5.06 12.97
N PRO A 380 8.88 -6.18 12.41
CA PRO A 380 9.57 -6.91 11.34
C PRO A 380 9.91 -6.05 10.12
N LEU A 381 9.00 -5.16 9.69
CA LEU A 381 9.25 -4.27 8.55
C LEU A 381 10.44 -3.35 8.84
N GLN A 382 10.48 -2.74 10.03
CA GLN A 382 11.55 -1.80 10.38
C GLN A 382 12.92 -2.47 10.47
N ALA A 383 12.96 -3.71 10.94
CA ALA A 383 14.19 -4.50 10.94
C ALA A 383 14.67 -4.82 9.51
N LEU A 384 13.75 -5.16 8.60
CA LEU A 384 14.08 -5.40 7.18
C LEU A 384 14.56 -4.12 6.49
N ILE A 385 13.87 -2.99 6.69
CA ILE A 385 14.28 -1.70 6.11
C ILE A 385 15.69 -1.34 6.60
N LYS A 386 15.94 -1.41 7.91
CA LYS A 386 17.27 -1.11 8.46
C LYS A 386 18.34 -2.01 7.87
N ASP A 387 18.09 -3.32 7.76
CA ASP A 387 19.07 -4.26 7.24
C ASP A 387 19.37 -4.00 5.75
N ALA A 388 18.34 -3.82 4.91
CA ALA A 388 18.51 -3.50 3.50
C ALA A 388 19.30 -2.19 3.30
N LEU A 389 18.90 -1.11 3.98
CA LEU A 389 19.53 0.21 3.77
C LEU A 389 20.95 0.34 4.33
N THR A 390 21.45 -0.66 5.06
CA THR A 390 22.79 -0.64 5.68
C THR A 390 23.73 -1.72 5.14
N HIS A 391 23.30 -2.49 4.14
CA HIS A 391 24.09 -3.55 3.51
C HIS A 391 23.87 -3.55 1.99
N ASP A 392 24.80 -4.19 1.27
CA ASP A 392 24.60 -4.42 -0.16
C ASP A 392 23.58 -5.55 -0.39
N GLY A 393 22.68 -5.36 -1.36
CA GLY A 393 21.66 -6.34 -1.72
C GLY A 393 20.38 -6.20 -0.87
N PRO A 394 19.38 -7.09 -1.06
CA PRO A 394 18.18 -7.05 -0.25
C PRO A 394 18.51 -7.34 1.23
N ALA A 395 17.53 -7.12 2.10
CA ALA A 395 17.63 -7.55 3.49
C ALA A 395 17.92 -9.06 3.57
N ASP A 396 18.54 -9.47 4.67
CA ASP A 396 18.84 -10.86 4.99
C ASP A 396 18.43 -11.13 6.43
N LEU A 397 17.52 -12.08 6.60
CA LEU A 397 17.04 -12.49 7.92
C LEU A 397 18.18 -13.00 8.82
N ALA A 398 19.25 -13.56 8.25
CA ALA A 398 20.41 -14.02 9.01
C ALA A 398 21.24 -12.87 9.60
N ARG A 399 21.17 -11.66 9.01
CA ARG A 399 21.82 -10.45 9.52
C ARG A 399 21.00 -9.73 10.59
N ILE A 400 19.75 -10.14 10.80
CA ILE A 400 18.84 -9.56 11.81
C ILE A 400 18.87 -10.43 13.08
N PRO A 401 19.77 -10.16 14.05
CA PRO A 401 20.04 -11.06 15.18
C PRO A 401 18.83 -11.29 16.10
N ASN A 402 17.86 -10.36 16.09
CA ASN A 402 16.69 -10.35 16.96
C ASN A 402 15.38 -10.58 16.21
N TRP A 403 15.40 -11.18 15.01
CA TRP A 403 14.20 -11.35 14.18
C TRP A 403 12.99 -11.93 14.94
N ILE A 404 13.21 -12.97 15.76
CA ILE A 404 12.16 -13.59 16.58
C ILE A 404 11.60 -12.62 17.63
N ALA A 405 12.44 -11.76 18.20
CA ALA A 405 12.00 -10.73 19.13
C ALA A 405 11.22 -9.63 18.41
N GLU A 406 11.62 -9.24 17.19
CA GLU A 406 10.86 -8.28 16.37
C GLU A 406 9.49 -8.84 15.99
N CYS A 407 9.40 -10.12 15.61
CA CYS A 407 8.12 -10.81 15.43
C CYS A 407 7.24 -10.81 16.69
N SER A 408 7.83 -10.69 17.88
CA SER A 408 7.08 -10.72 19.15
C SER A 408 6.48 -9.37 19.54
N LYS A 409 6.81 -8.29 18.80
CA LYS A 409 6.27 -6.95 19.04
C LYS A 409 5.00 -6.72 18.24
N LEU A 410 4.03 -6.01 18.84
CA LEU A 410 2.82 -5.56 18.15
C LEU A 410 3.06 -4.36 17.22
N ALA A 411 4.04 -3.53 17.58
CA ALA A 411 4.45 -2.38 16.80
C ALA A 411 5.95 -2.15 16.97
N ALA A 412 6.57 -1.48 16.01
CA ALA A 412 7.96 -1.07 16.07
C ALA A 412 8.23 -0.11 17.23
N ASP A 413 9.44 -0.19 17.78
CA ASP A 413 9.87 0.73 18.82
C ASP A 413 9.84 2.18 18.30
N GLY A 414 9.33 3.09 19.13
CA GLY A 414 9.16 4.50 18.76
C GLY A 414 7.81 4.84 18.12
N LEU A 415 6.94 3.85 17.87
CA LEU A 415 5.54 4.05 17.51
C LEU A 415 4.63 3.98 18.74
N THR A 416 3.71 4.93 18.82
CA THR A 416 2.69 5.05 19.86
C THR A 416 1.36 4.46 19.39
N LEU A 417 0.40 4.30 20.29
CA LEU A 417 -0.99 3.95 19.93
C LEU A 417 -1.56 4.91 18.87
N GLN A 418 -1.32 6.21 19.03
CA GLN A 418 -1.86 7.21 18.10
C GLN A 418 -1.27 7.04 16.70
N ASP A 419 -0.01 6.65 16.59
CA ASP A 419 0.64 6.38 15.30
C ASP A 419 -0.01 5.18 14.59
N VAL A 420 -0.30 4.11 15.34
CA VAL A 420 -0.98 2.92 14.80
C VAL A 420 -2.42 3.28 14.39
N VAL A 421 -3.14 4.05 15.20
CA VAL A 421 -4.49 4.54 14.87
C VAL A 421 -4.48 5.39 13.61
N ASN A 422 -3.52 6.29 13.45
CA ASN A 422 -3.40 7.18 12.30
C ASN A 422 -3.02 6.44 11.00
N THR A 423 -2.48 5.23 11.10
CA THR A 423 -2.13 4.41 9.93
C THR A 423 -3.35 3.68 9.36
N ALA A 424 -4.39 3.42 10.17
CA ALA A 424 -5.55 2.62 9.79
C ALA A 424 -6.63 3.44 9.07
N PHE A 425 -6.75 3.32 7.74
CA PHE A 425 -7.86 3.93 6.98
C PHE A 425 -8.01 3.38 5.55
N ALA A 426 -9.23 3.42 4.99
CA ALA A 426 -9.53 3.09 3.60
C ALA A 426 -10.53 4.10 2.99
N SER A 427 -10.05 5.04 2.16
CA SER A 427 -10.85 6.11 1.52
C SER A 427 -11.37 5.80 0.13
N TRP A 428 -10.83 4.78 -0.53
CA TRP A 428 -11.08 4.51 -1.96
C TRP A 428 -12.54 4.30 -2.36
N LEU A 429 -13.42 3.95 -1.42
CA LEU A 429 -14.88 3.85 -1.64
C LEU A 429 -15.53 5.21 -1.96
N LEU A 430 -14.91 6.31 -1.53
CA LEU A 430 -15.47 7.65 -1.65
C LEU A 430 -15.09 8.36 -2.95
N TYR A 431 -14.22 7.74 -3.75
CA TYR A 431 -13.72 8.36 -4.96
C TYR A 431 -14.78 8.39 -6.07
N PRO A 432 -14.99 9.54 -6.74
CA PRO A 432 -16.12 9.73 -7.64
C PRO A 432 -15.93 9.13 -9.04
N HIS A 433 -14.69 9.05 -9.54
CA HIS A 433 -14.45 8.56 -10.90
C HIS A 433 -14.43 7.03 -10.92
N ARG A 434 -15.36 6.44 -11.68
CA ARG A 434 -15.55 4.99 -11.82
C ARG A 434 -15.73 4.62 -13.29
N VAL A 435 -15.16 3.49 -13.69
CA VAL A 435 -15.17 2.91 -15.03
C VAL A 435 -15.55 1.43 -14.97
N PHE A 436 -16.18 0.92 -16.04
CA PHE A 436 -16.66 -0.47 -16.12
C PHE A 436 -15.57 -1.47 -16.50
N SER A 437 -14.57 -0.99 -17.25
CA SER A 437 -13.45 -1.77 -17.76
C SER A 437 -12.15 -1.07 -17.39
N GLU A 438 -11.06 -1.84 -17.32
CA GLU A 438 -9.73 -1.24 -17.20
C GLU A 438 -9.42 -0.32 -18.39
N PRO A 439 -8.62 0.74 -18.18
CA PRO A 439 -8.06 1.55 -19.26
C PRO A 439 -7.20 0.73 -20.22
N ALA A 440 -7.04 1.23 -21.44
CA ALA A 440 -6.14 0.63 -22.42
C ALA A 440 -4.67 0.78 -21.99
N LEU A 441 -3.85 -0.20 -22.33
CA LEU A 441 -2.41 -0.13 -22.13
C LEU A 441 -1.78 1.00 -22.96
N PRO A 442 -0.75 1.68 -22.43
CA PRO A 442 -0.01 2.67 -23.20
C PRO A 442 0.77 2.02 -24.33
N VAL A 443 1.01 2.76 -25.41
CA VAL A 443 1.67 2.26 -26.64
C VAL A 443 3.04 1.64 -26.37
N TYR A 444 3.80 2.18 -25.42
CA TYR A 444 5.12 1.66 -25.07
C TYR A 444 5.08 0.28 -24.39
N ALA A 445 3.90 -0.21 -23.99
CA ALA A 445 3.69 -1.47 -23.28
C ALA A 445 2.94 -2.54 -24.11
N LEU A 446 2.66 -2.25 -25.39
CA LEU A 446 1.93 -3.15 -26.29
C LEU A 446 2.82 -4.20 -26.96
#